data_AF-A0A1C7MKF8-F1
#
_entry.id   AF-A0A1C7MKF8-F1
#
_cell.length_a   1.000
_cell.length_b   1.000
_cell.length_c   1.000
_cell.angle_alpha   90.00
_cell.angle_beta   90.00
_cell.angle_gamma   90.00
#
_symmetry.space_group_name_H-M   'P 1'
#
loop_
_entity.id
_entity.type
_entity.pdbx_description
1 polymer ?
#
loop_
_entity_poly.entity_id
_entity_poly.type
_entity_poly.pdbx_seq_one_letter_code
_entity_poly.pdbx_strand_id
1 'polypeptide(L)'
;MRSQLQMTGSSAAELSFEIYHEKWALLKEVPDGSTEFCEFPWPVISSAIRSVEELTKARVKEFVFHDLRKGLDGKSKSERVRAREEILLWHPDKFNLLPKARARDRDQVEEAAGIVARILTNLL
;
A
#
# COMPACT_ATOMS: atom_id res chain seq x y z
N MET A 1 -41.07 -1.30 -14.50
CA MET A 1 -39.88 -2.18 -14.57
C MET A 1 -38.65 -1.34 -14.86
N ARG A 2 -37.90 -0.95 -13.83
CA ARG A 2 -36.54 -0.41 -13.98
C ARG A 2 -35.66 -1.22 -13.04
N SER A 3 -35.24 -2.37 -13.55
CA SER A 3 -34.19 -3.20 -12.99
C SER A 3 -32.87 -2.46 -13.16
N GLN A 4 -32.24 -2.08 -12.06
CA GLN A 4 -30.81 -2.31 -11.84
C GLN A 4 -30.48 -1.99 -10.37
N LEU A 5 -30.44 -3.04 -9.58
CA LEU A 5 -29.61 -3.10 -8.37
C LEU A 5 -28.16 -2.82 -8.81
N GLN A 6 -27.68 -1.58 -8.65
CA GLN A 6 -26.26 -1.36 -8.43
C GLN A 6 -25.97 -1.72 -6.97
N MET A 7 -26.04 -3.02 -6.67
CA MET A 7 -25.20 -3.56 -5.60
C MET A 7 -23.81 -3.64 -6.20
N THR A 8 -23.07 -2.54 -6.14
CA THR A 8 -21.63 -2.59 -6.34
C THR A 8 -21.09 -3.44 -5.20
N GLY A 9 -20.95 -4.74 -5.45
CA GLY A 9 -20.07 -5.57 -4.64
C GLY A 9 -18.71 -4.92 -4.71
N SER A 10 -18.30 -4.22 -3.66
CA SER A 10 -17.01 -3.55 -3.60
C SER A 10 -15.95 -4.59 -3.97
N SER A 11 -15.23 -4.36 -5.06
CA SER A 11 -14.22 -5.32 -5.51
C SER A 11 -13.18 -5.48 -4.40
N ALA A 12 -12.58 -6.67 -4.26
CA ALA A 12 -11.50 -6.89 -3.29
C ALA A 12 -10.37 -5.84 -3.44
N ALA A 13 -10.17 -5.33 -4.66
CA ALA A 13 -9.25 -4.23 -4.95
C ALA A 13 -9.70 -2.89 -4.36
N GLU A 14 -10.98 -2.51 -4.50
CA GLU A 14 -11.51 -1.25 -3.96
C GLU A 14 -11.37 -1.21 -2.44
N LEU A 15 -11.77 -2.30 -1.76
CA LEU A 15 -11.61 -2.44 -0.32
C LEU A 15 -10.14 -2.37 0.09
N SER A 16 -9.24 -2.97 -0.69
CA SER A 16 -7.80 -2.90 -0.40
C SER A 16 -7.27 -1.47 -0.47
N PHE A 17 -7.75 -0.63 -1.39
CA PHE A 17 -7.37 0.79 -1.46
C PHE A 17 -7.93 1.57 -0.28
N GLU A 18 -9.19 1.37 0.08
CA GLU A 18 -9.81 2.03 1.25
C GLU A 18 -9.03 1.69 2.53
N ILE A 19 -8.79 0.38 2.77
CA ILE A 19 -8.02 -0.11 3.90
C ILE A 19 -6.58 0.44 3.88
N TYR A 20 -5.93 0.50 2.73
CA TYR A 20 -4.59 1.10 2.58
C TYR A 20 -4.58 2.56 3.06
N HIS A 21 -5.53 3.36 2.63
CA HIS A 21 -5.65 4.76 3.03
C HIS A 21 -5.98 4.91 4.52
N GLU A 22 -6.90 4.11 5.05
CA GLU A 22 -7.24 4.09 6.48
C GLU A 22 -6.04 3.71 7.33
N LYS A 23 -5.30 2.65 6.97
CA LYS A 23 -4.08 2.23 7.67
C LYS A 23 -3.01 3.32 7.69
N TRP A 24 -2.83 4.04 6.59
CA TRP A 24 -1.93 5.21 6.55
C TRP A 24 -2.35 6.32 7.50
N ALA A 25 -3.65 6.53 7.69
CA ALA A 25 -4.16 7.51 8.65
C ALA A 25 -3.97 7.01 10.09
N LEU A 26 -4.35 5.76 10.37
CA LEU A 26 -4.20 5.13 11.68
C LEU A 26 -2.74 5.10 12.15
N LEU A 27 -1.78 4.79 11.27
CA LEU A 27 -0.36 4.76 11.60
C LEU A 27 0.19 6.09 12.14
N LYS A 28 -0.45 7.23 11.81
CA LYS A 28 -0.04 8.54 12.33
C LYS A 28 -0.54 8.79 13.76
N GLU A 29 -1.67 8.19 14.10
CA GLU A 29 -2.36 8.37 15.39
C GLU A 29 -1.87 7.36 16.44
N VAL A 30 -1.42 6.18 16.02
CA VAL A 30 -1.00 5.12 16.95
C VAL A 30 0.32 5.43 17.67
N PRO A 31 0.48 4.97 18.93
CA PRO A 31 1.73 5.10 19.65
C PRO A 31 2.85 4.28 19.01
N ASP A 32 4.07 4.69 19.28
CA ASP A 32 5.27 3.95 18.87
C ASP A 32 5.26 2.54 19.48
N GLY A 33 5.71 1.54 18.72
CA GLY A 33 5.79 0.16 19.17
C GLY A 33 4.44 -0.55 19.33
N SER A 34 3.34 -0.01 18.80
CA SER A 34 2.00 -0.62 18.94
C SER A 34 1.56 -1.42 17.71
N THR A 35 2.13 -1.14 16.54
CA THR A 35 1.66 -1.67 15.25
C THR A 35 2.42 -2.93 14.81
N GLU A 36 1.69 -3.95 14.37
CA GLU A 36 2.24 -5.19 13.84
C GLU A 36 2.57 -5.09 12.34
N PHE A 37 3.45 -5.96 11.84
CA PHE A 37 3.83 -5.99 10.42
C PHE A 37 2.60 -6.00 9.48
N CYS A 38 1.61 -6.83 9.78
CA CYS A 38 0.42 -7.00 8.94
C CYS A 38 -0.54 -5.79 8.96
N GLU A 39 -0.41 -4.92 9.96
CA GLU A 39 -1.20 -3.70 10.10
C GLU A 39 -0.66 -2.55 9.26
N PHE A 40 0.59 -2.65 8.78
CA PHE A 40 1.14 -1.67 7.85
C PHE A 40 0.37 -1.66 6.52
N PRO A 41 0.27 -0.49 5.87
CA PRO A 41 -0.47 -0.29 4.63
C PRO A 41 0.34 -0.80 3.44
N TRP A 42 0.68 -2.08 3.36
CA TRP A 42 1.46 -2.61 2.24
C TRP A 42 0.73 -2.42 0.89
N PRO A 43 1.43 -2.00 -0.18
CA PRO A 43 0.81 -1.74 -1.49
C PRO A 43 0.53 -3.05 -2.24
N VAL A 44 -0.42 -3.85 -1.76
CA VAL A 44 -0.82 -5.14 -2.33
C VAL A 44 -2.34 -5.30 -2.30
N ILE A 45 -2.91 -5.87 -3.37
CA ILE A 45 -4.34 -6.19 -3.46
C ILE A 45 -4.60 -7.51 -2.74
N SER A 46 -4.59 -7.49 -1.41
CA SER A 46 -4.89 -8.68 -0.59
C SER A 46 -5.11 -8.33 0.87
N SER A 47 -5.72 -9.27 1.58
CA SER A 47 -5.71 -9.25 3.04
C SER A 47 -4.27 -9.24 3.56
N ALA A 48 -4.08 -8.54 4.68
CA ALA A 48 -2.81 -8.24 5.31
C ALA A 48 -1.73 -9.33 5.13
N ILE A 49 -0.61 -8.95 4.50
CA ILE A 49 0.57 -9.82 4.38
C ILE A 49 1.20 -10.06 5.74
N ARG A 50 1.82 -11.23 5.91
CA ARG A 50 2.49 -11.63 7.15
C ARG A 50 4.00 -11.76 7.00
N SER A 51 4.49 -11.75 5.77
CA SER A 51 5.91 -11.88 5.46
C SER A 51 6.36 -10.94 4.34
N VAL A 52 7.62 -10.52 4.42
CA VAL A 52 8.37 -9.78 3.39
C VAL A 52 8.34 -10.46 2.02
N GLU A 53 8.34 -11.80 1.99
CA GLU A 53 8.34 -12.60 0.76
C GLU A 53 7.07 -12.39 -0.08
N GLU A 54 5.97 -11.97 0.56
CA GLU A 54 4.72 -11.68 -0.13
C GLU A 54 4.76 -10.36 -0.89
N LEU A 55 5.72 -9.47 -0.59
CA LEU A 55 5.98 -8.21 -1.30
C LEU A 55 6.73 -8.44 -2.61
N THR A 56 6.12 -9.22 -3.49
CA THR A 56 6.68 -9.50 -4.81
C THR A 56 6.46 -8.32 -5.76
N LYS A 57 7.37 -8.19 -6.75
CA LYS A 57 7.27 -7.17 -7.81
C LYS A 57 5.91 -7.20 -8.51
N ALA A 58 5.36 -8.39 -8.77
CA ALA A 58 4.08 -8.54 -9.45
C ALA A 58 2.93 -7.94 -8.65
N ARG A 59 2.85 -8.23 -7.34
CA ARG A 59 1.75 -7.77 -6.47
C ARG A 59 1.81 -6.27 -6.20
N VAL A 60 3.01 -5.73 -5.98
CA VAL A 60 3.21 -4.28 -5.82
C VAL A 60 2.87 -3.57 -7.13
N LYS A 61 3.32 -4.09 -8.28
CA LYS A 61 3.00 -3.53 -9.59
C LYS A 61 1.49 -3.52 -9.85
N GLU A 62 0.82 -4.63 -9.55
CA GLU A 62 -0.62 -4.77 -9.68
C GLU A 62 -1.36 -3.71 -8.86
N PHE A 63 -1.01 -3.52 -7.58
CA PHE A 63 -1.62 -2.51 -6.72
C PHE A 63 -1.38 -1.07 -7.22
N VAL A 64 -0.14 -0.75 -7.61
CA VAL A 64 0.25 0.62 -8.01
C VAL A 64 -0.38 1.01 -9.35
N PHE A 65 -0.53 0.06 -10.28
CA PHE A 65 -1.07 0.32 -11.62
C PHE A 65 -2.54 -0.06 -11.80
N HIS A 66 -3.20 -0.58 -10.77
CA HIS A 66 -4.58 -1.02 -10.85
C HIS A 66 -5.54 0.08 -11.33
N ASP A 67 -6.42 -0.26 -12.28
CA ASP A 67 -7.39 0.67 -12.89
C ASP A 67 -8.44 1.18 -11.90
N LEU A 68 -8.81 0.39 -10.89
CA LEU A 68 -9.83 0.76 -9.88
C LEU A 68 -9.31 1.74 -8.81
N ARG A 69 -8.04 2.16 -8.83
CA ARG A 69 -7.53 3.15 -7.86
C ARG A 69 -8.18 4.52 -8.16
N LYS A 70 -9.30 4.80 -7.49
CA LYS A 70 -10.11 6.03 -7.64
C LYS A 70 -9.28 7.27 -7.28
N GLY A 71 -9.39 8.32 -8.11
CA GLY A 71 -8.65 9.58 -7.95
C GLY A 71 -7.94 10.07 -9.22
N LEU A 72 -8.00 9.32 -10.32
CA LEU A 72 -7.24 9.59 -11.55
C LEU A 72 -8.09 9.42 -12.82
N ASP A 73 -9.39 9.73 -12.74
CA ASP A 73 -10.23 9.85 -13.93
C ASP A 73 -9.71 11.03 -14.77
N GLY A 74 -9.26 10.75 -16.00
CA GLY A 74 -9.10 11.77 -17.04
C GLY A 74 -7.72 12.36 -17.29
N LYS A 75 -6.64 12.00 -16.56
CA LYS A 75 -5.29 12.44 -16.96
C LYS A 75 -4.28 11.31 -16.86
N SER A 76 -3.65 11.06 -18.01
CA SER A 76 -2.45 10.27 -18.24
C SER A 76 -1.28 10.68 -17.32
N LYS A 77 -1.41 10.49 -16.01
CA LYS A 77 -0.26 10.37 -15.12
C LYS A 77 0.34 9.02 -15.48
N SER A 78 1.39 9.05 -16.31
CA SER A 78 2.14 7.85 -16.71
C SER A 78 2.39 6.98 -15.48
N GLU A 79 2.42 5.66 -15.64
CA GLU A 79 2.79 4.68 -14.60
C GLU A 79 3.97 5.19 -13.72
N ARG A 80 4.95 5.85 -14.35
CA ARG A 80 6.05 6.54 -13.68
C ARG A 80 5.66 7.53 -12.57
N VAL A 81 4.61 8.33 -12.75
CA VAL A 81 4.15 9.28 -11.73
C VAL A 81 3.58 8.52 -10.53
N ARG A 82 2.79 7.46 -10.76
CA ARG A 82 2.24 6.63 -9.69
C ARG A 82 3.34 5.96 -8.87
N ALA A 83 4.32 5.36 -9.56
CA ALA A 83 5.48 4.76 -8.90
C ALA A 83 6.31 5.80 -8.13
N ARG A 84 6.50 7.02 -8.66
CA ARG A 84 7.20 8.11 -7.93
C ARG A 84 6.48 8.51 -6.65
N GLU A 85 5.16 8.69 -6.68
CA GLU A 85 4.38 9.06 -5.50
C GLU A 85 4.51 7.99 -4.41
N GLU A 86 4.46 6.71 -4.76
CA GLU A 86 4.66 5.60 -3.82
C GLU A 86 6.11 5.50 -3.33
N ILE A 87 7.11 5.75 -4.17
CA ILE A 87 8.52 5.78 -3.74
C ILE A 87 8.70 6.82 -2.65
N LEU A 88 8.12 8.02 -2.80
CA LEU A 88 8.26 9.07 -1.78
C LEU A 88 7.67 8.67 -0.42
N LEU A 89 6.63 7.84 -0.41
CA LEU A 89 6.02 7.32 0.82
C LEU A 89 6.87 6.21 1.46
N TRP A 90 7.44 5.32 0.64
CA TRP A 90 8.21 4.16 1.09
C TRP A 90 9.72 4.40 1.12
N HIS A 91 10.20 5.60 0.75
CA HIS A 91 11.62 5.89 0.70
C HIS A 91 12.24 5.79 2.10
N PRO A 92 13.35 5.06 2.29
CA PRO A 92 13.94 4.87 3.63
C PRO A 92 14.27 6.19 4.34
N ASP A 93 14.67 7.23 3.60
CA ASP A 93 14.92 8.59 4.14
C ASP A 93 13.66 9.30 4.70
N LYS A 94 12.47 8.96 4.19
CA LYS A 94 11.20 9.59 4.56
C LYS A 94 10.28 8.66 5.35
N PHE A 95 10.68 7.40 5.52
CA PHE A 95 9.87 6.37 6.18
C PHE A 95 9.94 6.52 7.70
N ASN A 96 9.23 7.53 8.21
CA ASN A 96 9.17 7.88 9.63
C ASN A 96 8.23 6.98 10.46
N LEU A 97 7.76 5.87 9.90
CA LEU A 97 6.80 4.96 10.54
C LEU A 97 7.45 3.72 11.16
N LEU A 98 8.76 3.53 11.01
CA LEU A 98 9.50 2.46 11.72
C LEU A 98 9.30 2.47 13.24
N PRO A 99 9.29 3.63 13.93
CA PRO A 99 9.04 3.66 15.37
C PRO A 99 7.66 3.11 15.75
N LYS A 100 6.67 3.19 14.86
CA LYS A 100 5.30 2.65 15.04
C LYS A 100 5.27 1.14 15.09
N ALA A 101 6.19 0.48 14.39
CA ALA A 101 6.29 -0.97 14.44
C ALA A 101 6.71 -1.46 15.83
N ARG A 102 6.08 -2.54 16.29
CA ARG A 102 6.51 -3.30 17.47
C ARG A 102 7.99 -3.67 17.35
N ALA A 103 8.71 -3.68 18.47
CA ALA A 103 10.14 -3.94 18.48
C ALA A 103 10.55 -5.23 17.74
N ARG A 104 9.71 -6.28 17.84
CA ARG A 104 9.92 -7.57 17.17
C ARG A 104 9.70 -7.53 15.65
N ASP A 105 8.89 -6.59 15.18
CA ASP A 105 8.45 -6.47 13.78
C ASP A 105 9.23 -5.36 13.04
N ARG A 106 10.00 -4.52 13.76
CA ARG A 106 10.75 -3.39 13.19
C ARG A 106 11.68 -3.78 12.05
N ASP A 107 12.50 -4.80 12.28
CA ASP A 107 13.48 -5.28 11.30
C ASP A 107 12.76 -5.78 10.02
N GLN A 108 11.65 -6.50 10.22
CA GLN A 108 10.82 -7.00 9.14
C GLN A 108 10.12 -5.87 8.36
N VAL A 109 9.63 -4.83 9.06
CA VAL A 109 9.00 -3.65 8.45
C VAL A 109 10.04 -2.82 7.68
N GLU A 110 11.24 -2.66 8.20
CA GLU A 110 12.33 -1.96 7.53
C GLU A 110 12.75 -2.68 6.25
N GLU A 111 12.95 -3.99 6.31
CA GLU A 111 13.26 -4.81 5.15
C GLU A 111 12.16 -4.72 4.09
N ALA A 112 10.90 -4.87 4.50
CA ALA A 112 9.75 -4.76 3.62
C ALA A 112 9.63 -3.38 2.95
N ALA A 113 9.79 -2.30 3.71
CA ALA A 113 9.78 -0.94 3.18
C ALA A 113 10.89 -0.75 2.14
N GLY A 114 12.10 -1.26 2.43
CA GLY A 114 13.23 -1.26 1.49
C GLY A 114 12.95 -2.06 0.21
N ILE A 115 12.33 -3.24 0.33
CA ILE A 115 11.91 -4.07 -0.81
C ILE A 115 10.90 -3.31 -1.68
N VAL A 116 9.87 -2.72 -1.08
CA VAL A 116 8.84 -1.95 -1.79
C VAL A 116 9.47 -0.75 -2.51
N ALA A 117 10.29 0.05 -1.82
CA ALA A 117 10.98 1.19 -2.42
C ALA A 117 11.87 0.77 -3.60
N ARG A 118 12.60 -0.35 -3.46
CA ARG A 118 13.43 -0.91 -4.53
C ARG A 118 12.59 -1.40 -5.71
N ILE A 119 11.49 -2.10 -5.46
CA ILE A 119 10.57 -2.56 -6.51
C ILE A 119 10.05 -1.36 -7.30
N LEU A 120 9.53 -0.35 -6.61
CA LEU A 120 8.97 0.84 -7.23
C LEU A 120 10.02 1.62 -8.02
N THR A 121 11.24 1.74 -7.48
CA THR A 121 12.36 2.39 -8.19
C THR A 121 12.72 1.66 -9.49
N ASN A 122 12.66 0.33 -9.50
CA ASN A 122 12.87 -0.49 -10.71
C ASN A 122 11.69 -0.45 -11.70
N LEU A 123 10.58 0.23 -11.36
CA LEU A 123 9.44 0.43 -12.26
C LEU A 123 9.48 1.80 -12.96
N LEU A 124 10.42 2.68 -12.61
CA LEU A 124 10.61 4.01 -13.24
C LEU A 124 11.51 3.95 -14.48
#